data_AF-A0A150ALU1-F1
#
_entry.id   AF-A0A150ALU1-F1
#
_cell.length_a   1.000
_cell.length_b   1.000
_cell.length_c   1.000
_cell.angle_alpha   90.00
_cell.angle_beta   90.00
_cell.angle_gamma   90.00
#
_symmetry.space_group_name_H-M   'P 1'
#
loop_
_entity.id
_entity.type
_entity.pdbx_description
1 polymer ?
#
loop_
_entity_poly.entity_id
_entity_poly.type
_entity_poly.pdbx_seq_one_letter_code
_entity_poly.pdbx_strand_id
1 'polypeptide(L)'
;MIQSHSEKPQHYAYDTNWESVQSYEVPQWFKDAKLGIFVEWGIFNVPKIKTPFYARWMDFDSVQYNANGKVINRGPHPLHDFHKANYGATVRYEDFIPQYTAQSFNADEWASLFKKSGAKYIISVAEHHDGFAMYNSNHTTFNSVNQGPKRDLTKELMQASKKQNLKVGLSSHFAYNWNFYSSKSDIQKANRILDLASQFPTQPVSQTFIDHWWNRTIDIIDQYEPDLMWFDFFMNKNEFKPYHERLALYYYNKGIDWEKGVVLQSQDKYSNALPKGTNVMNFNYSKVKEIKEEKWQANIQLAKFSNYTTDEVKNKKTRRVIEDFIDIISKNGNVLLHIYPNADGTISEAQKEILENVGEWVNINQDAIFGASTWITYGKGSLTTYKGSFSKQFKLNYSTQDNYRFTKNNGKLYVFLMSNSEDGVLEVTDLANTDAQYNIRRIKLLGSEEKVEWKQSDQGLSIFISKNRPSKYARVFEIEFENKIL
;
A
#
# COMPACT_ATOMS: atom_id res chain seq x y z
N MET A 1 -22.51 -38.34 -17.83
CA MET A 1 -22.21 -37.40 -18.91
C MET A 1 -21.15 -36.44 -18.41
N ILE A 2 -19.93 -36.59 -18.91
CA ILE A 2 -18.77 -35.75 -18.53
C ILE A 2 -18.93 -34.44 -19.30
N GLN A 3 -19.15 -33.33 -18.61
CA GLN A 3 -19.12 -32.00 -19.22
C GLN A 3 -17.66 -31.67 -19.56
N SER A 4 -17.34 -31.74 -20.86
CA SER A 4 -16.11 -31.19 -21.41
C SER A 4 -16.10 -29.69 -21.18
N HIS A 5 -15.18 -29.21 -20.34
CA HIS A 5 -14.83 -27.80 -20.31
C HIS A 5 -14.18 -27.47 -21.65
N SER A 6 -14.81 -26.62 -22.45
CA SER A 6 -14.18 -26.08 -23.66
C SER A 6 -13.04 -25.17 -23.23
N GLU A 7 -11.80 -25.61 -23.43
CA GLU A 7 -10.63 -24.73 -23.34
C GLU A 7 -10.80 -23.60 -24.37
N LYS A 8 -10.94 -22.37 -23.88
CA LYS A 8 -10.79 -21.19 -24.74
C LYS A 8 -9.33 -21.17 -25.24
N PRO A 9 -9.07 -20.83 -26.51
CA PRO A 9 -7.71 -20.73 -27.01
C PRO A 9 -6.95 -19.68 -26.20
N GLN A 10 -5.81 -20.09 -25.64
CA GLN A 10 -4.95 -19.26 -24.81
C GLN A 10 -4.22 -18.27 -25.72
N HIS A 11 -4.66 -17.01 -25.71
CA HIS A 11 -4.04 -15.95 -26.48
C HIS A 11 -2.88 -15.37 -25.67
N TYR A 12 -1.67 -15.92 -25.83
CA TYR A 12 -0.47 -15.32 -25.26
C TYR A 12 -0.10 -14.07 -26.08
N ALA A 13 -0.24 -12.88 -25.49
CA ALA A 13 0.29 -11.64 -26.10
C ALA A 13 1.72 -11.33 -25.64
N TYR A 14 2.16 -11.94 -24.53
CA TYR A 14 3.54 -11.87 -24.06
C TYR A 14 4.23 -13.22 -24.31
N ASP A 15 5.29 -13.21 -25.13
CA ASP A 15 6.15 -14.35 -25.41
C ASP A 15 6.94 -14.80 -24.17
N THR A 16 7.67 -15.92 -24.25
CA THR A 16 8.42 -16.49 -23.11
C THR A 16 9.68 -15.70 -22.70
N ASN A 17 9.74 -14.40 -22.94
CA ASN A 17 10.91 -13.55 -22.65
C ASN A 17 10.53 -12.15 -22.13
N TRP A 18 11.48 -11.50 -21.45
CA TRP A 18 11.37 -10.15 -20.90
C TRP A 18 11.13 -9.07 -21.94
N GLU A 19 11.61 -9.24 -23.18
CA GLU A 19 11.44 -8.24 -24.24
C GLU A 19 9.95 -8.03 -24.54
N SER A 20 9.17 -9.11 -24.53
CA SER A 20 7.71 -9.00 -24.66
C SER A 20 7.09 -8.22 -23.49
N VAL A 21 7.58 -8.40 -22.27
CA VAL A 21 7.05 -7.72 -21.06
C VAL A 21 7.37 -6.22 -21.06
N GLN A 22 8.36 -5.75 -21.85
CA GLN A 22 8.66 -4.31 -21.95
C GLN A 22 7.50 -3.51 -22.56
N SER A 23 6.58 -4.14 -23.29
CA SER A 23 5.38 -3.46 -23.80
C SER A 23 4.26 -3.35 -22.75
N TYR A 24 4.43 -3.90 -21.55
CA TYR A 24 3.44 -3.75 -20.48
C TYR A 24 3.30 -2.28 -20.09
N GLU A 25 2.05 -1.82 -20.01
CA GLU A 25 1.71 -0.53 -19.45
C GLU A 25 0.89 -0.69 -18.17
N VAL A 26 1.19 0.17 -17.19
CA VAL A 26 0.36 0.28 -16.00
C VAL A 26 -1.07 0.66 -16.42
N PRO A 27 -2.09 -0.14 -16.05
CA PRO A 27 -3.44 0.04 -16.55
C PRO A 27 -4.06 1.35 -16.08
N GLN A 28 -4.92 1.92 -16.94
CA GLN A 28 -5.50 3.24 -16.72
C GLN A 28 -6.28 3.33 -15.40
N TRP A 29 -7.03 2.28 -15.03
CA TRP A 29 -7.76 2.25 -13.76
C TRP A 29 -6.84 2.50 -12.56
N PHE A 30 -5.61 1.99 -12.58
CA PHE A 30 -4.66 2.16 -11.49
C PHE A 30 -4.05 3.57 -11.55
N LYS A 31 -3.72 4.08 -12.74
CA LYS A 31 -3.27 5.47 -12.92
C LYS A 31 -4.29 6.46 -12.35
N ASP A 32 -5.59 6.21 -12.55
CA ASP A 32 -6.69 7.09 -12.15
C ASP A 32 -7.13 6.92 -10.70
N ALA A 33 -6.90 5.74 -10.12
CA ALA A 33 -7.42 5.35 -8.82
C ALA A 33 -6.97 6.25 -7.65
N LYS A 34 -5.69 6.67 -7.65
CA LYS A 34 -5.01 7.50 -6.63
C LYS A 34 -5.02 7.04 -5.16
N LEU A 35 -6.05 6.36 -4.70
CA LEU A 35 -6.27 6.00 -3.31
C LEU A 35 -6.71 4.54 -3.21
N GLY A 36 -5.95 3.76 -2.44
CA GLY A 36 -6.32 2.43 -2.02
C GLY A 36 -6.10 2.21 -0.53
N ILE A 37 -6.62 1.10 -0.03
CA ILE A 37 -6.47 0.65 1.37
C ILE A 37 -5.62 -0.62 1.41
N PHE A 38 -4.61 -0.67 2.27
CA PHE A 38 -3.88 -1.90 2.57
C PHE A 38 -4.34 -2.44 3.92
N VAL A 39 -4.68 -3.72 3.94
CA VAL A 39 -5.24 -4.39 5.12
C VAL A 39 -4.21 -5.38 5.65
N GLU A 40 -3.52 -4.97 6.71
CA GLU A 40 -2.48 -5.79 7.37
C GLU A 40 -3.10 -6.55 8.55
N TRP A 41 -3.64 -7.74 8.26
CA TRP A 41 -4.42 -8.54 9.19
C TRP A 41 -4.09 -10.04 9.08
N GLY A 42 -3.86 -10.70 10.21
CA GLY A 42 -3.58 -12.12 10.32
C GLY A 42 -3.33 -12.55 11.77
N ILE A 43 -2.76 -13.74 11.98
CA ILE A 43 -2.47 -14.27 13.32
C ILE A 43 -1.55 -13.34 14.11
N PHE A 44 -0.64 -12.63 13.43
CA PHE A 44 0.29 -11.69 14.06
C PHE A 44 -0.41 -10.53 14.79
N ASN A 45 -1.72 -10.32 14.59
CA ASN A 45 -2.53 -9.39 15.37
C ASN A 45 -3.04 -9.95 16.71
N VAL A 46 -3.03 -11.28 16.93
CA VAL A 46 -3.51 -11.93 18.17
C VAL A 46 -2.73 -11.49 19.41
N PRO A 47 -1.37 -11.52 19.43
CA PRO A 47 -0.62 -11.27 20.65
C PRO A 47 -0.67 -9.81 21.10
N LYS A 48 -1.30 -8.92 20.31
CA LYS A 48 -1.37 -7.49 20.53
C LYS A 48 0.00 -6.81 20.68
N ILE A 49 1.06 -7.38 20.10
CA ILE A 49 2.43 -6.88 20.18
C ILE A 49 2.79 -5.98 19.01
N LYS A 50 3.43 -4.86 19.35
CA LYS A 50 3.96 -3.71 18.59
C LYS A 50 4.65 -3.97 17.22
N THR A 51 4.63 -5.16 16.64
CA THR A 51 5.25 -5.50 15.36
C THR A 51 4.62 -6.77 14.75
N PRO A 52 4.48 -6.85 13.41
CA PRO A 52 4.01 -8.08 12.76
C PRO A 52 5.11 -9.15 12.74
N PHE A 53 6.32 -8.80 13.20
CA PHE A 53 7.47 -9.70 13.28
C PHE A 53 7.51 -10.40 14.64
N TYR A 54 6.41 -10.41 15.39
CA TYR A 54 6.37 -11.05 16.70
C TYR A 54 6.78 -12.52 16.62
N ALA A 55 6.19 -13.27 15.69
CA ALA A 55 6.52 -14.66 15.38
C ALA A 55 8.03 -14.89 15.17
N ARG A 56 8.69 -13.99 14.43
CA ARG A 56 10.15 -13.99 14.29
C ARG A 56 10.81 -13.71 15.62
N TRP A 57 10.50 -12.59 16.25
CA TRP A 57 11.29 -12.08 17.37
C TRP A 57 11.10 -12.86 18.67
N MET A 58 10.02 -13.61 18.82
CA MET A 58 9.86 -14.55 19.93
C MET A 58 10.77 -15.78 19.79
N ASP A 59 11.19 -16.14 18.58
CA ASP A 59 12.04 -17.31 18.31
C ASP A 59 13.55 -17.03 18.42
N PHE A 60 13.94 -15.75 18.54
CA PHE A 60 15.34 -15.33 18.50
C PHE A 60 15.93 -15.20 19.91
N ASP A 61 16.48 -16.31 20.40
CA ASP A 61 16.96 -16.49 21.78
C ASP A 61 18.43 -16.11 22.02
N SER A 62 19.23 -15.95 20.96
CA SER A 62 20.70 -15.91 21.11
C SER A 62 21.42 -14.99 20.13
N VAL A 63 21.02 -14.93 18.87
CA VAL A 63 21.63 -14.04 17.87
C VAL A 63 20.56 -13.51 16.93
N GLN A 64 20.54 -12.20 16.73
CA GLN A 64 19.58 -11.51 15.88
C GLN A 64 20.19 -11.20 14.52
N TYR A 65 19.46 -11.55 13.46
CA TYR A 65 19.84 -11.34 12.07
C TYR A 65 18.85 -10.41 11.37
N ASN A 66 19.33 -9.58 10.45
CA ASN A 66 18.46 -8.93 9.47
C ASN A 66 18.15 -9.87 8.29
N ALA A 67 17.36 -9.40 7.34
CA ALA A 67 16.95 -10.18 6.18
C ALA A 67 18.10 -10.62 5.26
N ASN A 68 19.26 -9.96 5.31
CA ASN A 68 20.45 -10.37 4.57
C ASN A 68 21.35 -11.33 5.34
N GLY A 69 20.91 -11.79 6.51
CA GLY A 69 21.69 -12.66 7.38
C GLY A 69 22.85 -11.98 8.10
N LYS A 70 22.88 -10.64 8.11
CA LYS A 70 23.85 -9.89 8.93
C LYS A 70 23.38 -9.88 10.38
N VAL A 71 24.30 -10.17 11.30
CA VAL A 71 24.08 -10.01 12.74
C VAL A 71 23.79 -8.54 13.05
N ILE A 72 22.62 -8.29 13.65
CA ILE A 72 22.22 -6.96 14.13
C ILE A 72 22.40 -6.83 15.65
N ASN A 73 22.32 -7.93 16.40
CA ASN A 73 22.56 -7.97 17.84
C ASN A 73 22.94 -9.39 18.29
N ARG A 74 23.65 -9.49 19.42
CA ARG A 74 23.94 -10.76 20.11
C ARG A 74 23.18 -10.78 21.44
N GLY A 75 22.52 -11.89 21.74
CA GLY A 75 21.59 -12.06 22.86
C GLY A 75 20.13 -12.23 22.40
N PRO A 76 19.25 -12.66 23.32
CA PRO A 76 17.82 -12.81 23.06
C PRO A 76 17.22 -11.47 22.60
N HIS A 77 16.26 -11.53 21.69
CA HIS A 77 15.45 -10.36 21.38
C HIS A 77 14.53 -10.06 22.58
N PRO A 78 14.27 -8.79 22.95
CA PRO A 78 13.38 -8.47 24.08
C PRO A 78 11.99 -9.12 24.02
N LEU A 79 11.50 -9.40 22.80
CA LEU A 79 10.23 -10.11 22.59
C LEU A 79 10.29 -11.61 22.90
N HIS A 80 11.47 -12.24 22.83
CA HIS A 80 11.69 -13.61 23.30
C HIS A 80 11.48 -13.70 24.82
N ASP A 81 12.15 -12.82 25.58
CA ASP A 81 12.02 -12.79 27.04
C ASP A 81 10.59 -12.39 27.47
N PHE A 82 10.00 -11.41 26.79
CA PHE A 82 8.60 -11.05 26.98
C PHE A 82 7.67 -12.25 26.74
N HIS A 83 7.87 -13.00 25.65
CA HIS A 83 7.04 -14.16 25.35
C HIS A 83 7.11 -15.21 26.47
N LYS A 84 8.32 -15.55 26.91
CA LYS A 84 8.52 -16.52 28.00
C LYS A 84 7.88 -16.07 29.30
N ALA A 85 7.97 -14.78 29.64
CA ALA A 85 7.41 -14.25 30.87
C ALA A 85 5.87 -14.16 30.87
N ASN A 86 5.25 -13.91 29.72
CA ASN A 86 3.81 -13.64 29.63
C ASN A 86 2.97 -14.83 29.16
N TYR A 87 3.54 -15.70 28.31
CA TYR A 87 2.84 -16.85 27.75
C TYR A 87 3.44 -18.18 28.21
N GLY A 88 4.73 -18.21 28.52
CA GLY A 88 5.45 -19.40 28.97
C GLY A 88 6.42 -19.92 27.91
N ALA A 89 7.49 -20.58 28.35
CA ALA A 89 8.60 -20.99 27.47
C ALA A 89 8.26 -22.11 26.49
N THR A 90 7.15 -22.82 26.69
CA THR A 90 6.69 -23.91 25.82
C THR A 90 5.61 -23.46 24.83
N VAL A 91 5.09 -22.24 24.97
CA VAL A 91 4.09 -21.70 24.04
C VAL A 91 4.81 -21.34 22.74
N ARG A 92 4.22 -21.75 21.62
CA ARG A 92 4.75 -21.51 20.28
C ARG A 92 3.85 -20.54 19.54
N TYR A 93 4.33 -19.99 18.42
CA TYR A 93 3.56 -19.00 17.67
C TYR A 93 2.24 -19.58 17.12
N GLU A 94 2.24 -20.82 16.63
CA GLU A 94 1.04 -21.49 16.14
C GLU A 94 -0.01 -21.77 17.24
N ASP A 95 0.38 -21.75 18.52
CA ASP A 95 -0.55 -21.94 19.62
C ASP A 95 -1.48 -20.71 19.84
N PHE A 96 -1.21 -19.59 19.15
CA PHE A 96 -2.11 -18.43 19.08
C PHE A 96 -3.27 -18.60 18.10
N ILE A 97 -3.20 -19.57 17.18
CA ILE A 97 -4.21 -19.76 16.12
C ILE A 97 -5.63 -19.97 16.62
N PRO A 98 -5.88 -20.75 17.70
CA PRO A 98 -7.23 -20.88 18.25
C PRO A 98 -7.85 -19.56 18.72
N GLN A 99 -7.03 -18.56 19.04
CA GLN A 99 -7.48 -17.22 19.45
C GLN A 99 -7.73 -16.30 18.23
N TYR A 100 -7.25 -16.67 17.05
CA TYR A 100 -7.55 -15.98 15.80
C TYR A 100 -8.90 -16.47 15.26
N THR A 101 -10.00 -15.94 15.81
CA THR A 101 -11.35 -16.40 15.48
C THR A 101 -12.02 -15.60 14.36
N ALA A 102 -11.59 -14.36 14.12
CA ALA A 102 -12.26 -13.41 13.22
C ALA A 102 -13.79 -13.26 13.49
N GLN A 103 -14.21 -13.44 14.74
CA GLN A 103 -15.65 -13.50 15.10
C GLN A 103 -16.42 -12.20 14.83
N SER A 104 -15.73 -11.05 14.86
CA SER A 104 -16.27 -9.72 14.62
C SER A 104 -16.00 -9.25 13.18
N PHE A 105 -15.36 -10.08 12.34
CA PHE A 105 -15.07 -9.74 10.95
C PHE A 105 -16.33 -9.82 10.09
N ASN A 106 -16.68 -8.69 9.49
CA ASN A 106 -17.71 -8.57 8.47
C ASN A 106 -17.11 -7.93 7.20
N ALA A 107 -17.02 -8.73 6.14
CA ALA A 107 -16.45 -8.31 4.86
C ALA A 107 -17.23 -7.16 4.19
N ASP A 108 -18.57 -7.17 4.27
CA ASP A 108 -19.43 -6.14 3.68
C ASP A 108 -19.30 -4.80 4.44
N GLU A 109 -19.15 -4.84 5.78
CA GLU A 109 -18.89 -3.64 6.59
C GLU A 109 -17.52 -3.02 6.26
N TRP A 110 -16.48 -3.85 6.15
CA TRP A 110 -15.15 -3.38 5.75
C TRP A 110 -15.17 -2.77 4.34
N ALA A 111 -15.76 -3.46 3.37
CA ALA A 111 -15.86 -2.96 2.00
C ALA A 111 -16.65 -1.64 1.92
N SER A 112 -17.73 -1.52 2.69
CA SER A 112 -18.52 -0.28 2.80
C SER A 112 -17.69 0.88 3.38
N LEU A 113 -16.94 0.64 4.46
CA LEU A 113 -16.02 1.62 5.03
C LEU A 113 -14.95 2.05 4.03
N PHE A 114 -14.34 1.11 3.31
CA PHE A 114 -13.32 1.40 2.32
C PHE A 114 -13.88 2.22 1.16
N LYS A 115 -15.09 1.89 0.69
CA LYS A 115 -15.81 2.70 -0.29
C LYS A 115 -16.08 4.12 0.22
N LYS A 116 -16.58 4.25 1.45
CA LYS A 116 -16.87 5.54 2.10
C LYS A 116 -15.63 6.42 2.23
N SER A 117 -14.44 5.83 2.37
CA SER A 117 -13.16 6.56 2.39
C SER A 117 -12.75 7.16 1.03
N GLY A 118 -13.48 6.84 -0.03
CA GLY A 118 -13.18 7.27 -1.40
C GLY A 118 -12.19 6.36 -2.14
N ALA A 119 -11.68 5.31 -1.50
CA ALA A 119 -10.77 4.36 -2.13
C ALA A 119 -11.36 3.73 -3.39
N LYS A 120 -10.50 3.42 -4.36
CA LYS A 120 -10.86 2.74 -5.61
C LYS A 120 -10.38 1.30 -5.67
N TYR A 121 -9.44 0.95 -4.79
CA TYR A 121 -8.90 -0.39 -4.69
C TYR A 121 -8.52 -0.75 -3.25
N ILE A 122 -8.46 -2.04 -2.96
CA ILE A 122 -7.88 -2.55 -1.72
C ILE A 122 -6.74 -3.52 -2.03
N ILE A 123 -5.84 -3.71 -1.07
CA ILE A 123 -4.84 -4.76 -1.07
C ILE A 123 -4.91 -5.45 0.28
N SER A 124 -5.26 -6.73 0.29
CA SER A 124 -5.30 -7.52 1.54
C SER A 124 -4.12 -8.48 1.59
N VAL A 125 -3.55 -8.64 2.78
CA VAL A 125 -2.53 -9.66 3.02
C VAL A 125 -3.14 -11.04 2.81
N ALA A 126 -2.74 -11.72 1.74
CA ALA A 126 -3.04 -13.13 1.54
C ALA A 126 -2.07 -13.99 2.35
N GLU A 127 -0.79 -13.58 2.39
CA GLU A 127 0.29 -14.23 3.14
C GLU A 127 1.26 -13.18 3.67
N HIS A 128 1.50 -13.18 4.98
CA HIS A 128 2.60 -12.40 5.56
C HIS A 128 3.87 -13.28 5.69
N HIS A 129 4.92 -12.76 6.30
CA HIS A 129 6.20 -13.46 6.48
C HIS A 129 6.11 -14.70 7.39
N ASP A 130 5.07 -14.79 8.23
CA ASP A 130 4.82 -15.92 9.12
C ASP A 130 4.25 -17.15 8.40
N GLY A 131 3.98 -17.04 7.10
CA GLY A 131 3.60 -18.18 6.25
C GLY A 131 2.16 -18.63 6.35
N PHE A 132 1.35 -18.03 7.24
CA PHE A 132 -0.07 -18.36 7.36
C PHE A 132 -0.86 -17.81 6.18
N ALA A 133 -1.59 -18.68 5.48
CA ALA A 133 -2.47 -18.25 4.41
C ALA A 133 -3.85 -17.81 4.93
N MET A 134 -4.28 -16.64 4.50
CA MET A 134 -5.59 -16.05 4.80
C MET A 134 -6.74 -16.62 3.92
N TYR A 135 -6.44 -17.67 3.17
CA TYR A 135 -7.24 -18.21 2.08
C TYR A 135 -7.20 -19.75 2.07
N ASN A 136 -8.05 -20.40 1.27
CA ASN A 136 -8.06 -21.86 1.16
C ASN A 136 -6.90 -22.38 0.29
N SER A 137 -5.69 -22.42 0.84
CA SER A 137 -4.51 -22.87 0.10
C SER A 137 -4.57 -24.35 -0.27
N ASN A 138 -4.23 -24.65 -1.53
CA ASN A 138 -4.03 -26.02 -2.02
C ASN A 138 -2.65 -26.58 -1.64
N HIS A 139 -1.76 -25.76 -1.10
CA HIS A 139 -0.36 -26.11 -0.85
C HIS A 139 0.03 -26.12 0.62
N THR A 140 -0.84 -25.69 1.54
CA THR A 140 -0.61 -25.83 2.97
C THR A 140 -1.90 -25.93 3.76
N THR A 141 -1.87 -26.72 4.84
CA THR A 141 -2.93 -26.76 5.87
C THR A 141 -2.76 -25.65 6.91
N PHE A 142 -1.67 -24.88 6.85
CA PHE A 142 -1.44 -23.69 7.67
C PHE A 142 -2.18 -22.48 7.09
N ASN A 143 -3.50 -22.54 7.16
CA ASN A 143 -4.39 -21.54 6.56
C ASN A 143 -5.68 -21.32 7.37
N SER A 144 -6.39 -20.22 7.09
CA SER A 144 -7.57 -19.77 7.83
C SER A 144 -8.82 -20.65 7.66
N VAL A 145 -8.84 -21.54 6.68
CA VAL A 145 -9.93 -22.52 6.46
C VAL A 145 -9.68 -23.78 7.27
N ASN A 146 -8.45 -24.27 7.25
CA ASN A 146 -8.05 -25.46 7.99
C ASN A 146 -7.83 -25.18 9.47
N GLN A 147 -7.56 -23.94 9.88
CA GLN A 147 -7.26 -23.57 11.27
C GLN A 147 -7.88 -22.21 11.65
N GLY A 148 -7.99 -21.93 12.95
CA GLY A 148 -8.51 -20.65 13.45
C GLY A 148 -9.96 -20.39 13.00
N PRO A 149 -10.25 -19.37 12.17
CA PRO A 149 -11.62 -18.93 11.82
C PRO A 149 -12.47 -19.94 11.05
N LYS A 150 -11.85 -20.94 10.41
CA LYS A 150 -12.50 -21.91 9.50
C LYS A 150 -13.23 -21.24 8.33
N ARG A 151 -12.65 -20.14 7.83
CA ARG A 151 -13.22 -19.26 6.81
C ARG A 151 -12.17 -18.86 5.78
N ASP A 152 -12.60 -18.71 4.54
CA ASP A 152 -11.76 -18.15 3.47
C ASP A 152 -11.90 -16.63 3.50
N LEU A 153 -11.14 -16.01 4.40
CA LEU A 153 -11.24 -14.58 4.70
C LEU A 153 -10.86 -13.71 3.50
N THR A 154 -9.88 -14.16 2.71
CA THR A 154 -9.51 -13.52 1.44
C THR A 154 -10.67 -13.51 0.45
N LYS A 155 -11.35 -14.66 0.23
CA LYS A 155 -12.50 -14.74 -0.68
C LYS A 155 -13.64 -13.83 -0.24
N GLU A 156 -13.99 -13.87 1.05
CA GLU A 156 -15.07 -13.08 1.61
C GLU A 156 -14.85 -11.58 1.40
N LEU A 157 -13.66 -11.08 1.76
CA LEU A 157 -13.33 -9.66 1.60
C LEU A 157 -13.29 -9.22 0.14
N MET A 158 -12.73 -10.05 -0.73
CA MET A 158 -12.66 -9.80 -2.16
C MET A 158 -14.05 -9.70 -2.78
N GLN A 159 -14.94 -10.64 -2.47
CA GLN A 159 -16.31 -10.63 -2.98
C GLN A 159 -17.07 -9.39 -2.51
N ALA A 160 -17.01 -9.06 -1.22
CA ALA A 160 -17.63 -7.86 -0.66
C ALA A 160 -17.08 -6.57 -1.31
N SER A 161 -15.77 -6.49 -1.52
CA SER A 161 -15.11 -5.33 -2.14
C SER A 161 -15.52 -5.18 -3.61
N LYS A 162 -15.60 -6.28 -4.37
CA LYS A 162 -16.09 -6.26 -5.76
C LYS A 162 -17.55 -5.80 -5.84
N LYS A 163 -18.42 -6.20 -4.91
CA LYS A 163 -19.82 -5.68 -4.84
C LYS A 163 -19.88 -4.16 -4.67
N GLN A 164 -18.88 -3.56 -4.03
CA GLN A 164 -18.77 -2.10 -3.85
C GLN A 164 -18.06 -1.38 -5.02
N ASN A 165 -17.79 -2.10 -6.11
CA ASN A 165 -17.01 -1.63 -7.27
C ASN A 165 -15.59 -1.18 -6.91
N LEU A 166 -14.96 -1.87 -5.95
CA LEU A 166 -13.54 -1.71 -5.65
C LEU A 166 -12.74 -2.74 -6.45
N LYS A 167 -11.60 -2.30 -6.99
CA LYS A 167 -10.56 -3.20 -7.48
C LYS A 167 -9.91 -3.92 -6.30
N VAL A 168 -9.54 -5.19 -6.47
CA VAL A 168 -9.01 -6.01 -5.36
C VAL A 168 -7.64 -6.54 -5.70
N GLY A 169 -6.65 -6.15 -4.92
CA GLY A 169 -5.32 -6.74 -4.92
C GLY A 169 -5.08 -7.64 -3.70
N LEU A 170 -4.08 -8.49 -3.82
CA LEU A 170 -3.61 -9.38 -2.77
C LEU A 170 -2.10 -9.22 -2.60
N SER A 171 -1.61 -9.33 -1.37
CA SER A 171 -0.19 -9.30 -1.09
C SER A 171 0.36 -10.65 -0.64
N SER A 172 1.55 -11.00 -1.14
CA SER A 172 2.35 -12.10 -0.62
C SER A 172 3.71 -11.58 -0.15
N HIS A 173 4.00 -11.84 1.11
CA HIS A 173 5.26 -11.50 1.76
C HIS A 173 6.08 -12.79 2.03
N PHE A 174 5.64 -13.90 1.43
CA PHE A 174 6.08 -15.25 1.77
C PHE A 174 7.53 -15.53 1.38
N ALA A 175 8.11 -14.80 0.43
CA ALA A 175 9.52 -14.97 0.05
C ALA A 175 10.48 -14.89 1.27
N TYR A 176 10.22 -13.97 2.21
CA TYR A 176 11.05 -13.82 3.41
C TYR A 176 10.85 -14.92 4.46
N ASN A 177 9.81 -15.75 4.34
CA ASN A 177 9.55 -16.87 5.24
C ASN A 177 10.77 -17.82 5.31
N TRP A 178 11.53 -17.96 4.22
CA TRP A 178 12.76 -18.76 4.13
C TRP A 178 13.69 -18.63 5.34
N ASN A 179 13.87 -17.41 5.85
CA ASN A 179 14.73 -17.14 7.01
C ASN A 179 14.02 -16.24 8.05
N PHE A 180 12.70 -16.32 8.13
CA PHE A 180 11.87 -15.53 9.03
C PHE A 180 11.92 -16.03 10.48
N TYR A 181 11.95 -17.33 10.70
CA TYR A 181 12.12 -17.94 12.02
C TYR A 181 13.60 -18.21 12.32
N SER A 182 13.92 -18.48 13.59
CA SER A 182 15.27 -18.91 13.97
C SER A 182 15.54 -20.32 13.45
N SER A 183 16.70 -20.55 12.83
CA SER A 183 17.12 -21.89 12.36
C SER A 183 17.35 -22.91 13.47
N LYS A 184 17.32 -22.46 14.73
CA LYS A 184 17.46 -23.30 15.92
C LYS A 184 16.14 -23.54 16.65
N SER A 185 15.03 -22.97 16.17
CA SER A 185 13.74 -23.10 16.87
C SER A 185 13.36 -24.57 17.01
N ASP A 186 12.85 -24.95 18.18
CA ASP A 186 12.37 -26.31 18.43
C ASP A 186 11.18 -26.67 17.50
N ILE A 187 10.55 -25.65 16.92
CA ILE A 187 9.55 -25.74 15.85
C ILE A 187 10.07 -26.56 14.65
N GLN A 188 11.33 -26.37 14.25
CA GLN A 188 11.94 -27.13 13.14
C GLN A 188 12.24 -28.58 13.48
N LYS A 189 12.65 -28.86 14.73
CA LYS A 189 12.99 -30.21 15.16
C LYS A 189 11.76 -31.13 15.24
N ALA A 190 10.56 -30.56 15.32
CA ALA A 190 9.31 -31.30 15.46
C ALA A 190 8.66 -31.74 14.12
N ASN A 191 9.14 -31.30 12.94
CA ASN A 191 8.60 -31.67 11.61
C ASN A 191 7.07 -31.51 11.45
N ARG A 192 6.45 -30.44 11.99
CA ARG A 192 4.98 -30.33 12.00
C ARG A 192 4.37 -29.49 10.86
N ILE A 193 5.00 -28.38 10.46
CA ILE A 193 4.47 -27.45 9.45
C ILE A 193 5.66 -26.89 8.65
N LEU A 194 5.67 -27.10 7.32
CA LEU A 194 6.76 -26.65 6.44
C LEU A 194 6.94 -25.13 6.47
N ASP A 195 5.85 -24.37 6.55
CA ASP A 195 5.83 -22.90 6.54
C ASP A 195 6.39 -22.26 7.82
N LEU A 196 6.65 -23.06 8.86
CA LEU A 196 7.30 -22.63 10.09
C LEU A 196 8.79 -23.05 10.17
N ALA A 197 9.29 -23.72 9.12
CA ALA A 197 10.68 -24.10 9.02
C ALA A 197 11.50 -23.01 8.31
N SER A 198 12.55 -22.51 8.95
CA SER A 198 13.44 -21.49 8.37
C SER A 198 14.90 -21.91 8.39
N GLN A 199 15.61 -21.69 7.29
CA GLN A 199 17.03 -21.99 7.24
C GLN A 199 17.90 -20.89 7.84
N PHE A 200 19.16 -21.21 8.12
CA PHE A 200 20.13 -20.22 8.54
C PHE A 200 20.16 -19.07 7.52
N PRO A 201 20.11 -17.79 7.95
CA PRO A 201 19.99 -16.65 7.04
C PRO A 201 21.10 -16.50 5.97
N THR A 202 22.22 -17.19 6.14
CA THR A 202 23.35 -17.22 5.19
C THR A 202 23.24 -18.31 4.13
N GLN A 203 22.28 -19.24 4.25
CA GLN A 203 22.08 -20.31 3.29
C GLN A 203 21.36 -19.81 2.05
N PRO A 204 21.75 -20.28 0.85
CA PRO A 204 21.01 -20.00 -0.38
C PRO A 204 19.59 -20.55 -0.27
N VAL A 205 18.63 -19.90 -0.93
CA VAL A 205 17.23 -20.36 -0.92
C VAL A 205 17.15 -21.71 -1.63
N SER A 206 16.58 -22.73 -0.98
CA SER A 206 16.51 -24.06 -1.61
C SER A 206 15.48 -24.11 -2.74
N GLN A 207 15.72 -24.98 -3.72
CA GLN A 207 14.77 -25.18 -4.82
C GLN A 207 13.39 -25.60 -4.29
N THR A 208 13.32 -26.47 -3.28
CA THR A 208 12.05 -26.87 -2.66
C THR A 208 11.26 -25.69 -2.10
N PHE A 209 11.92 -24.71 -1.47
CA PHE A 209 11.23 -23.52 -0.99
C PHE A 209 10.81 -22.61 -2.14
N ILE A 210 11.65 -22.45 -3.17
CA ILE A 210 11.30 -21.69 -4.37
C ILE A 210 10.07 -22.29 -5.06
N ASP A 211 10.02 -23.62 -5.22
CA ASP A 211 8.87 -24.32 -5.80
C ASP A 211 7.61 -24.12 -4.95
N HIS A 212 7.74 -24.20 -3.63
CA HIS A 212 6.64 -23.94 -2.70
C HIS A 212 6.16 -22.48 -2.78
N TRP A 213 7.07 -21.50 -2.78
CA TRP A 213 6.75 -20.09 -2.97
C TRP A 213 6.05 -19.84 -4.31
N TRP A 214 6.54 -20.46 -5.39
CA TRP A 214 5.94 -20.35 -6.72
C TRP A 214 4.52 -20.92 -6.72
N ASN A 215 4.34 -22.13 -6.20
CA ASN A 215 3.04 -22.81 -6.12
C ASN A 215 2.04 -21.98 -5.31
N ARG A 216 2.43 -21.46 -4.14
CA ARG A 216 1.60 -20.57 -3.31
C ARG A 216 1.24 -19.27 -4.04
N THR A 217 2.17 -18.72 -4.81
CA THR A 217 1.94 -17.50 -5.59
C THR A 217 0.93 -17.73 -6.71
N ILE A 218 1.07 -18.81 -7.49
CA ILE A 218 0.11 -19.12 -8.57
C ILE A 218 -1.24 -19.55 -8.02
N ASP A 219 -1.29 -20.21 -6.86
CA ASP A 219 -2.53 -20.59 -6.18
C ASP A 219 -3.36 -19.34 -5.81
N ILE A 220 -2.73 -18.28 -5.32
CA ILE A 220 -3.39 -16.98 -5.12
C ILE A 220 -3.91 -16.41 -6.44
N ILE A 221 -3.07 -16.40 -7.49
CA ILE A 221 -3.41 -15.82 -8.78
C ILE A 221 -4.61 -16.55 -9.41
N ASP A 222 -4.58 -17.88 -9.43
CA ASP A 222 -5.56 -18.71 -10.11
C ASP A 222 -6.88 -18.82 -9.34
N GLN A 223 -6.84 -18.90 -8.01
CA GLN A 223 -8.06 -19.01 -7.20
C GLN A 223 -8.82 -17.69 -7.09
N TYR A 224 -8.10 -16.55 -7.06
CA TYR A 224 -8.68 -15.27 -6.69
C TYR A 224 -8.62 -14.21 -7.79
N GLU A 225 -7.90 -14.44 -8.89
CA GLU A 225 -7.83 -13.52 -10.01
C GLU A 225 -7.72 -12.03 -9.57
N PRO A 226 -6.71 -11.66 -8.77
CA PRO A 226 -6.60 -10.29 -8.27
C PRO A 226 -6.39 -9.29 -9.41
N ASP A 227 -6.82 -8.05 -9.22
CA ASP A 227 -6.48 -6.92 -10.08
C ASP A 227 -5.03 -6.45 -9.86
N LEU A 228 -4.46 -6.72 -8.66
CA LEU A 228 -3.10 -6.31 -8.29
C LEU A 228 -2.42 -7.38 -7.42
N MET A 229 -1.20 -7.78 -7.77
CA MET A 229 -0.34 -8.62 -6.93
C MET A 229 0.78 -7.79 -6.32
N TRP A 230 0.82 -7.72 -4.99
CA TRP A 230 1.78 -6.94 -4.22
C TRP A 230 2.80 -7.86 -3.55
N PHE A 231 4.09 -7.61 -3.79
CA PHE A 231 5.17 -8.38 -3.19
C PHE A 231 6.04 -7.52 -2.27
N ASP A 232 6.32 -8.07 -1.08
CA ASP A 232 7.27 -7.45 -0.15
C ASP A 232 8.72 -7.71 -0.60
N PHE A 233 9.68 -7.42 0.28
CA PHE A 233 11.08 -7.69 0.02
C PHE A 233 11.45 -9.18 -0.02
N PHE A 234 12.74 -9.45 -0.24
CA PHE A 234 13.42 -10.76 -0.24
C PHE A 234 13.39 -11.51 -1.58
N MET A 235 12.50 -11.14 -2.51
CA MET A 235 12.52 -11.66 -3.87
C MET A 235 13.79 -11.28 -4.67
N ASN A 236 14.64 -10.41 -4.15
CA ASN A 236 15.87 -9.98 -4.83
C ASN A 236 17.04 -10.95 -4.68
N LYS A 237 16.88 -12.09 -3.98
CA LYS A 237 17.90 -13.15 -3.93
C LYS A 237 18.07 -13.79 -5.31
N ASN A 238 19.26 -14.32 -5.60
CA ASN A 238 19.60 -14.83 -6.93
C ASN A 238 18.70 -15.99 -7.36
N GLU A 239 18.23 -16.77 -6.40
CA GLU A 239 17.40 -17.96 -6.58
C GLU A 239 15.98 -17.63 -7.06
N PHE A 240 15.47 -16.43 -6.77
CA PHE A 240 14.18 -15.96 -7.30
C PHE A 240 14.30 -15.35 -8.70
N LYS A 241 15.51 -14.98 -9.17
CA LYS A 241 15.70 -14.28 -10.46
C LYS A 241 15.06 -15.00 -11.65
N PRO A 242 15.21 -16.33 -11.80
CA PRO A 242 14.55 -17.06 -12.90
C PRO A 242 13.01 -16.99 -12.85
N TYR A 243 12.44 -16.71 -11.69
CA TYR A 243 10.99 -16.67 -11.47
C TYR A 243 10.38 -15.29 -11.64
N HIS A 244 11.19 -14.23 -11.67
CA HIS A 244 10.71 -12.86 -11.88
C HIS A 244 10.03 -12.71 -13.24
N GLU A 245 10.68 -13.22 -14.30
CA GLU A 245 10.16 -13.23 -15.67
C GLU A 245 8.92 -14.10 -15.75
N ARG A 246 9.02 -15.31 -15.21
CA ARG A 246 7.94 -16.30 -15.19
C ARG A 246 6.69 -15.74 -14.51
N LEU A 247 6.85 -15.04 -13.38
CA LEU A 247 5.75 -14.42 -12.65
C LEU A 247 5.09 -13.32 -13.47
N ALA A 248 5.88 -12.39 -14.05
CA ALA A 248 5.35 -11.30 -14.85
C ALA A 248 4.58 -11.85 -16.06
N LEU A 249 5.19 -12.76 -16.82
CA LEU A 249 4.55 -13.41 -17.96
C LEU A 249 3.28 -14.16 -17.58
N TYR A 250 3.32 -14.95 -16.51
CA TYR A 250 2.16 -15.70 -16.04
C TYR A 250 1.00 -14.76 -15.70
N TYR A 251 1.27 -13.76 -14.87
CA TYR A 251 0.22 -12.87 -14.37
C TYR A 251 -0.32 -11.93 -15.45
N TYR A 252 0.52 -11.46 -16.36
CA TYR A 252 0.09 -10.58 -17.46
C TYR A 252 -0.71 -11.32 -18.52
N ASN A 253 -0.32 -12.54 -18.88
CA ASN A 253 -1.12 -13.39 -19.76
C ASN A 253 -2.46 -13.77 -19.11
N LYS A 254 -2.49 -14.06 -17.81
CA LYS A 254 -3.75 -14.22 -17.06
C LYS A 254 -4.60 -12.94 -17.12
N GLY A 255 -4.00 -11.76 -16.98
CA GLY A 255 -4.66 -10.47 -17.18
C GLY A 255 -5.38 -10.37 -18.52
N ILE A 256 -4.73 -10.80 -19.60
CA ILE A 256 -5.31 -10.85 -20.95
C ILE A 256 -6.47 -11.86 -21.02
N ASP A 257 -6.27 -13.08 -20.52
CA ASP A 257 -7.32 -14.12 -20.48
C ASP A 257 -8.58 -13.66 -19.71
N TRP A 258 -8.37 -12.85 -18.67
CA TRP A 258 -9.42 -12.25 -17.85
C TRP A 258 -9.96 -10.92 -18.39
N GLU A 259 -9.46 -10.45 -19.54
CA GLU A 259 -9.79 -9.15 -20.14
C GLU A 259 -9.66 -7.98 -19.13
N LYS A 260 -8.62 -8.04 -18.30
CA LYS A 260 -8.38 -7.06 -17.24
C LYS A 260 -6.93 -6.59 -17.21
N GLY A 261 -6.75 -5.28 -17.11
CA GLY A 261 -5.43 -4.72 -16.82
C GLY A 261 -5.02 -5.07 -15.40
N VAL A 262 -4.03 -5.94 -15.23
CA VAL A 262 -3.50 -6.32 -13.91
C VAL A 262 -2.31 -5.44 -13.53
N VAL A 263 -2.01 -5.34 -12.23
CA VAL A 263 -0.84 -4.62 -11.71
C VAL A 263 0.06 -5.56 -10.92
N LEU A 264 1.32 -5.72 -11.36
CA LEU A 264 2.36 -6.32 -10.52
C LEU A 264 3.06 -5.20 -9.75
N GLN A 265 3.25 -5.38 -8.45
CA GLN A 265 3.86 -4.37 -7.58
C GLN A 265 4.91 -4.99 -6.65
N SER A 266 6.02 -4.29 -6.44
CA SER A 266 7.05 -4.70 -5.49
C SER A 266 7.52 -3.55 -4.60
N GLN A 267 7.89 -3.87 -3.37
CA GLN A 267 8.46 -2.93 -2.41
C GLN A 267 9.87 -2.44 -2.80
N ASP A 268 10.16 -1.16 -2.53
CA ASP A 268 11.48 -0.51 -2.72
C ASP A 268 12.61 -1.13 -1.85
N LYS A 269 12.27 -1.91 -0.83
CA LYS A 269 13.29 -2.49 0.05
C LYS A 269 14.00 -3.64 -0.67
N TYR A 270 15.31 -3.49 -0.83
CA TYR A 270 16.20 -4.44 -1.51
C TYR A 270 15.93 -4.56 -3.02
N SER A 271 15.40 -3.47 -3.60
CA SER A 271 14.89 -3.32 -4.96
C SER A 271 15.93 -3.58 -6.05
N ASN A 272 15.71 -4.68 -6.76
CA ASN A 272 15.89 -4.89 -8.20
C ASN A 272 15.40 -6.32 -8.53
N ALA A 273 14.25 -6.71 -7.97
CA ALA A 273 13.67 -8.01 -8.31
C ALA A 273 13.12 -7.94 -9.73
N LEU A 274 12.28 -6.95 -10.04
CA LEU A 274 11.71 -6.79 -11.37
C LEU A 274 12.41 -5.65 -12.12
N PRO A 275 12.66 -5.79 -13.44
CA PRO A 275 13.20 -4.71 -14.26
C PRO A 275 12.33 -3.45 -14.22
N LYS A 276 12.96 -2.29 -14.31
CA LYS A 276 12.26 -0.99 -14.43
C LYS A 276 11.25 -1.03 -15.59
N GLY A 277 10.11 -0.39 -15.43
CA GLY A 277 9.02 -0.39 -16.42
C GLY A 277 8.11 -1.63 -16.41
N THR A 278 8.58 -2.76 -15.87
CA THR A 278 7.80 -4.02 -15.90
C THR A 278 6.88 -4.20 -14.69
N ASN A 279 6.90 -3.29 -13.72
CA ASN A 279 6.05 -3.33 -12.53
C ASN A 279 5.87 -1.94 -11.90
N VAL A 280 4.95 -1.82 -10.95
CA VAL A 280 4.78 -0.59 -10.15
C VAL A 280 5.62 -0.68 -8.88
N MET A 281 6.49 0.29 -8.67
CA MET A 281 7.27 0.36 -7.43
C MET A 281 6.45 0.93 -6.27
N ASN A 282 6.48 0.26 -5.12
CA ASN A 282 5.94 0.77 -3.87
C ASN A 282 7.08 1.36 -3.01
N PHE A 283 7.00 2.65 -2.70
CA PHE A 283 8.02 3.37 -1.96
C PHE A 283 7.57 3.70 -0.54
N ASN A 284 8.55 3.90 0.36
CA ASN A 284 8.28 4.76 1.51
C ASN A 284 8.19 6.21 1.01
N TYR A 285 7.02 6.84 1.14
CA TYR A 285 6.78 8.19 0.61
C TYR A 285 7.79 9.23 1.11
N SER A 286 8.31 9.05 2.34
CA SER A 286 9.35 9.92 2.91
C SER A 286 10.68 9.86 2.16
N LYS A 287 10.80 9.05 1.10
CA LYS A 287 11.97 9.00 0.21
C LYS A 287 11.77 9.69 -1.13
N VAL A 288 10.55 10.15 -1.48
CA VAL A 288 10.26 10.72 -2.81
C VAL A 288 10.20 12.26 -2.73
N LYS A 289 11.29 12.90 -3.17
CA LYS A 289 11.41 14.38 -3.17
C LYS A 289 10.81 15.06 -4.40
N GLU A 290 10.80 14.38 -5.54
CA GLU A 290 10.53 14.96 -6.87
C GLU A 290 9.45 14.16 -7.61
N ILE A 291 8.90 14.76 -8.67
CA ILE A 291 8.02 14.06 -9.62
C ILE A 291 8.78 12.86 -10.21
N LYS A 292 8.10 11.71 -10.31
CA LYS A 292 8.60 10.55 -11.04
C LYS A 292 7.85 10.39 -12.34
N GLU A 293 8.59 10.10 -13.40
CA GLU A 293 8.02 9.76 -14.71
C GLU A 293 7.15 8.51 -14.63
N GLU A 294 7.68 7.44 -14.03
CA GLU A 294 6.95 6.20 -13.84
C GLU A 294 5.90 6.31 -12.75
N LYS A 295 4.78 5.60 -12.95
CA LYS A 295 3.76 5.45 -11.94
C LYS A 295 4.32 4.67 -10.75
N TRP A 296 4.03 5.16 -9.54
CA TRP A 296 4.47 4.54 -8.30
C TRP A 296 3.38 4.62 -7.23
N GLN A 297 3.57 3.90 -6.13
CA GLN A 297 2.66 3.90 -4.99
C GLN A 297 3.43 4.13 -3.68
N ALA A 298 2.75 4.66 -2.68
CA ALA A 298 3.32 4.90 -1.36
C ALA A 298 2.35 4.56 -0.23
N ASN A 299 2.91 3.99 0.83
CA ASN A 299 2.17 3.62 2.01
C ASN A 299 2.07 4.80 2.99
N ILE A 300 0.85 5.13 3.42
CA ILE A 300 0.61 5.98 4.59
C ILE A 300 0.06 5.08 5.70
N GLN A 301 0.87 4.87 6.74
CA GLN A 301 0.43 4.15 7.92
C GLN A 301 -0.47 5.04 8.77
N LEU A 302 -1.71 4.59 9.03
CA LEU A 302 -2.63 5.32 9.91
C LEU A 302 -2.20 5.23 11.37
N ALA A 303 -1.67 4.08 11.79
CA ALA A 303 -1.05 3.88 13.10
C ALA A 303 0.47 3.77 12.97
N LYS A 304 1.23 4.14 14.02
CA LYS A 304 2.67 3.88 14.05
C LYS A 304 2.92 2.36 13.99
N PHE A 305 3.75 1.91 13.04
CA PHE A 305 4.13 0.49 12.88
C PHE A 305 4.58 -0.18 14.19
N SER A 306 5.13 0.59 15.13
CA SER A 306 5.59 0.09 16.42
C SER A 306 4.50 -0.01 17.50
N ASN A 307 3.21 0.20 17.22
CA ASN A 307 2.14 0.32 18.24
C ASN A 307 0.73 -0.12 17.75
N TYR A 308 0.58 -0.72 16.56
CA TYR A 308 -0.75 -0.83 15.94
C TYR A 308 -1.61 -2.01 16.42
N THR A 309 -1.04 -2.94 17.17
CA THR A 309 -1.75 -4.09 17.75
C THR A 309 -2.03 -3.91 19.24
N THR A 310 -1.47 -2.88 19.88
CA THR A 310 -1.64 -2.62 21.32
C THR A 310 -2.92 -1.83 21.57
N ASP A 311 -3.53 -1.95 22.74
CA ASP A 311 -4.75 -1.18 23.08
C ASP A 311 -4.54 0.36 23.05
N GLU A 312 -3.28 0.84 23.12
CA GLU A 312 -2.91 2.26 23.01
C GLU A 312 -2.40 2.66 21.60
N VAL A 313 -3.18 2.42 20.55
CA VAL A 313 -2.79 2.79 19.18
C VAL A 313 -2.70 4.32 19.04
N LYS A 314 -1.47 4.84 18.87
CA LYS A 314 -1.24 6.24 18.48
C LYS A 314 -1.42 6.40 16.97
N ASN A 315 -2.62 6.82 16.57
CA ASN A 315 -2.98 7.10 15.19
C ASN A 315 -2.45 8.47 14.71
N LYS A 316 -2.21 8.59 13.40
CA LYS A 316 -1.95 9.86 12.73
C LYS A 316 -3.21 10.72 12.78
N LYS A 317 -3.03 12.03 12.83
CA LYS A 317 -4.13 12.98 12.62
C LYS A 317 -4.58 12.92 11.16
N THR A 318 -5.89 12.92 10.89
CA THR A 318 -6.43 12.89 9.53
C THR A 318 -5.84 13.98 8.64
N ARG A 319 -5.66 15.19 9.17
CA ARG A 319 -5.03 16.30 8.44
C ARG A 319 -3.69 15.88 7.86
N ARG A 320 -2.88 15.17 8.64
CA ARG A 320 -1.56 14.72 8.20
C ARG A 320 -1.65 13.67 7.08
N VAL A 321 -2.67 12.81 7.13
CA VAL A 321 -2.92 11.80 6.10
C VAL A 321 -3.29 12.47 4.77
N ILE A 322 -4.19 13.46 4.79
CA ILE A 322 -4.57 14.24 3.60
C ILE A 322 -3.38 15.03 3.05
N GLU A 323 -2.59 15.62 3.93
CA GLU A 323 -1.37 16.34 3.60
C GLU A 323 -0.30 15.46 2.92
N ASP A 324 -0.09 14.25 3.42
CA ASP A 324 0.81 13.26 2.80
C ASP A 324 0.19 12.77 1.46
N PHE A 325 -1.13 12.60 1.39
CA PHE A 325 -1.84 12.18 0.18
C PHE A 325 -1.66 13.18 -0.97
N ILE A 326 -1.95 14.45 -0.73
CA ILE A 326 -1.81 15.50 -1.75
C ILE A 326 -0.37 15.56 -2.28
N ASP A 327 0.64 15.47 -1.41
CA ASP A 327 2.05 15.47 -1.83
C ASP A 327 2.39 14.27 -2.73
N ILE A 328 1.88 13.08 -2.40
CA ILE A 328 2.10 11.86 -3.19
C ILE A 328 1.47 11.99 -4.59
N ILE A 329 0.21 12.41 -4.71
CA ILE A 329 -0.45 12.51 -6.03
C ILE A 329 0.15 13.60 -6.92
N SER A 330 0.62 14.70 -6.32
CA SER A 330 1.31 15.78 -7.06
C SER A 330 2.63 15.33 -7.70
N LYS A 331 3.18 14.18 -7.27
CA LYS A 331 4.45 13.60 -7.71
C LYS A 331 4.27 12.32 -8.52
N ASN A 332 3.09 12.13 -9.11
CA ASN A 332 2.68 10.96 -9.91
C ASN A 332 2.43 9.67 -9.11
N GLY A 333 2.34 9.75 -7.78
CA GLY A 333 2.10 8.59 -6.92
C GLY A 333 0.62 8.20 -6.81
N ASN A 334 0.39 6.99 -6.33
CA ASN A 334 -0.84 6.56 -5.67
C ASN A 334 -0.59 6.41 -4.17
N VAL A 335 -1.63 6.64 -3.38
CA VAL A 335 -1.64 6.42 -1.93
C VAL A 335 -2.23 5.06 -1.62
N LEU A 336 -1.61 4.42 -0.64
CA LEU A 336 -2.09 3.21 -0.01
C LEU A 336 -2.19 3.43 1.50
N LEU A 337 -3.41 3.58 2.03
CA LEU A 337 -3.64 3.77 3.46
C LEU A 337 -3.55 2.41 4.17
N HIS A 338 -2.54 2.22 5.00
CA HIS A 338 -2.37 1.00 5.79
C HIS A 338 -3.23 1.07 7.04
N ILE A 339 -4.13 0.10 7.16
CA ILE A 339 -4.93 -0.14 8.36
C ILE A 339 -4.54 -1.46 9.02
N TYR A 340 -4.84 -1.52 10.31
CA TYR A 340 -4.48 -2.64 11.18
C TYR A 340 -5.71 -3.06 12.00
N PRO A 341 -6.51 -3.99 11.48
CA PRO A 341 -7.61 -4.57 12.23
C PRO A 341 -7.11 -5.41 13.43
N ASN A 342 -7.95 -5.55 14.45
CA ASN A 342 -7.74 -6.47 15.55
C ASN A 342 -7.92 -7.93 15.08
N ALA A 343 -7.36 -8.89 15.82
CA ALA A 343 -7.46 -10.31 15.51
C ALA A 343 -8.90 -10.82 15.33
N ASP A 344 -9.86 -10.23 16.04
CA ASP A 344 -11.28 -10.59 15.92
C ASP A 344 -11.96 -10.01 14.67
N GLY A 345 -11.31 -9.11 13.92
CA GLY A 345 -11.87 -8.46 12.73
C GLY A 345 -12.42 -7.05 12.96
N THR A 346 -12.34 -6.51 14.18
CA THR A 346 -12.73 -5.12 14.42
C THR A 346 -11.68 -4.13 13.91
N ILE A 347 -12.11 -3.07 13.22
CA ILE A 347 -11.29 -1.89 12.93
C ILE A 347 -11.56 -0.87 14.04
N SER A 348 -10.51 -0.30 14.64
CA SER A 348 -10.68 0.68 15.73
C SER A 348 -11.39 1.95 15.27
N GLU A 349 -12.18 2.57 16.15
CA GLU A 349 -12.93 3.79 15.85
C GLU A 349 -12.04 4.93 15.35
N ALA A 350 -10.83 5.07 15.90
CA ALA A 350 -9.88 6.07 15.42
C ALA A 350 -9.43 5.83 13.96
N GLN A 351 -9.28 4.56 13.53
CA GLN A 351 -8.97 4.26 12.12
C GLN A 351 -10.19 4.49 11.22
N LYS A 352 -11.39 4.11 11.68
CA LYS A 352 -12.64 4.39 10.96
C LYS A 352 -12.82 5.90 10.76
N GLU A 353 -12.70 6.69 11.83
CA GLU A 353 -12.83 8.15 11.78
C GLU A 353 -11.84 8.77 10.79
N ILE A 354 -10.58 8.31 10.73
CA ILE A 354 -9.62 8.81 9.74
C ILE A 354 -10.09 8.49 8.33
N LEU A 355 -10.51 7.25 8.05
CA LEU A 355 -10.98 6.85 6.73
C LEU A 355 -12.22 7.63 6.29
N GLU A 356 -13.19 7.81 7.18
CA GLU A 356 -14.42 8.57 6.91
C GLU A 356 -14.12 10.04 6.62
N ASN A 357 -13.30 10.69 7.44
CA ASN A 357 -12.91 12.08 7.23
C ASN A 357 -12.07 12.26 5.94
N VAL A 358 -11.23 11.29 5.57
CA VAL A 358 -10.56 11.29 4.26
C VAL A 358 -11.60 11.22 3.15
N GLY A 359 -12.60 10.33 3.28
CA GLY A 359 -13.70 10.21 2.33
C GLY A 359 -14.50 11.49 2.14
N GLU A 360 -14.87 12.15 3.23
CA GLU A 360 -15.56 13.46 3.20
C GLU A 360 -14.76 14.49 2.41
N TRP A 361 -13.45 14.59 2.65
CA TRP A 361 -12.58 15.51 1.92
C TRP A 361 -12.42 15.11 0.46
N VAL A 362 -12.22 13.83 0.17
CA VAL A 362 -12.07 13.31 -1.20
C VAL A 362 -13.32 13.58 -2.04
N ASN A 363 -14.52 13.39 -1.48
CA ASN A 363 -15.78 13.59 -2.20
C ASN A 363 -15.96 15.03 -2.69
N ILE A 364 -15.54 16.00 -1.88
CA ILE A 364 -15.56 17.43 -2.27
C ILE A 364 -14.56 17.72 -3.39
N ASN A 365 -13.39 17.08 -3.35
CA ASN A 365 -12.22 17.44 -4.17
C ASN A 365 -11.90 16.42 -5.27
N GLN A 366 -12.85 15.54 -5.61
CA GLN A 366 -12.60 14.36 -6.42
C GLN A 366 -12.04 14.68 -7.82
N ASP A 367 -12.45 15.80 -8.43
CA ASP A 367 -12.00 16.24 -9.75
C ASP A 367 -10.50 16.57 -9.78
N ALA A 368 -9.95 17.00 -8.63
CA ALA A 368 -8.52 17.27 -8.46
C ALA A 368 -7.71 16.01 -8.13
N ILE A 369 -8.37 14.86 -7.90
CA ILE A 369 -7.72 13.65 -7.38
C ILE A 369 -7.82 12.54 -8.43
N PHE A 370 -9.01 12.02 -8.68
CA PHE A 370 -9.19 10.85 -9.52
C PHE A 370 -9.02 11.20 -11.00
N GLY A 371 -8.20 10.42 -11.70
CA GLY A 371 -7.81 10.71 -13.09
C GLY A 371 -6.78 11.84 -13.25
N ALA A 372 -6.44 12.57 -12.18
CA ALA A 372 -5.54 13.70 -12.27
C ALA A 372 -4.10 13.26 -12.61
N SER A 373 -3.34 14.06 -13.36
CA SER A 373 -1.92 13.84 -13.63
C SER A 373 -1.08 14.95 -13.01
N THR A 374 0.24 14.80 -13.06
CA THR A 374 1.15 15.85 -12.58
C THR A 374 1.11 17.05 -13.51
N TRP A 375 1.31 18.24 -12.95
CA TRP A 375 1.67 19.42 -13.74
C TRP A 375 3.19 19.48 -13.93
N ILE A 376 3.71 20.58 -14.48
CA ILE A 376 5.14 20.80 -14.76
C ILE A 376 5.97 20.74 -13.47
N THR A 377 5.40 21.28 -12.37
CA THR A 377 5.95 21.19 -11.02
C THR A 377 4.93 20.56 -10.08
N TYR A 378 5.41 19.93 -8.99
CA TYR A 378 4.52 19.36 -7.97
C TYR A 378 3.97 20.44 -7.04
N GLY A 379 4.63 21.60 -6.94
CA GLY A 379 4.23 22.74 -6.11
C GLY A 379 5.38 23.30 -5.24
N LYS A 380 5.03 24.15 -4.29
CA LYS A 380 5.98 24.88 -3.43
C LYS A 380 5.88 24.46 -1.97
N GLY A 381 7.00 24.50 -1.26
CA GLY A 381 7.07 24.22 0.19
C GLY A 381 8.41 23.61 0.59
N SER A 382 8.82 23.82 1.85
CA SER A 382 10.10 23.32 2.35
C SER A 382 10.02 21.88 2.86
N LEU A 383 11.00 21.05 2.49
CA LEU A 383 11.16 19.70 3.03
C LEU A 383 12.21 19.71 4.14
N THR A 384 11.85 19.21 5.33
CA THR A 384 12.83 18.88 6.37
C THR A 384 13.43 17.52 6.07
N THR A 385 14.75 17.45 6.11
CA THR A 385 15.50 16.21 5.99
C THR A 385 15.77 15.61 7.38
N TYR A 386 15.67 14.29 7.52
CA TYR A 386 16.13 13.58 8.72
C TYR A 386 16.74 12.22 8.37
N LYS A 387 17.54 11.66 9.30
CA LYS A 387 18.11 10.31 9.16
C LYS A 387 17.06 9.29 9.57
N GLY A 388 16.56 8.51 8.61
CA GLY A 388 15.75 7.33 8.88
C GLY A 388 16.59 6.11 9.23
N SER A 389 15.94 5.01 9.62
CA SER A 389 16.60 3.76 10.02
C SER A 389 17.52 3.14 8.97
N PHE A 390 17.31 3.45 7.68
CA PHE A 390 18.05 2.84 6.56
C PHE A 390 18.47 3.83 5.47
N SER A 391 17.91 5.04 5.44
CA SER A 391 18.22 6.05 4.42
C SER A 391 17.85 7.44 4.93
N LYS A 392 18.33 8.46 4.21
CA LYS A 392 17.82 9.83 4.30
C LYS A 392 16.31 9.82 4.02
N GLN A 393 15.54 10.55 4.83
CA GLN A 393 14.09 10.70 4.69
C GLN A 393 13.73 12.19 4.72
N PHE A 394 12.56 12.49 4.17
CA PHE A 394 12.03 13.83 3.99
C PHE A 394 10.65 13.90 4.63
N LYS A 395 10.38 15.03 5.27
CA LYS A 395 9.07 15.38 5.79
C LYS A 395 8.76 16.78 5.34
N LEU A 396 7.63 16.97 4.67
CA LEU A 396 7.18 18.30 4.33
C LEU A 396 6.93 19.14 5.60
N ASN A 397 7.30 20.41 5.53
CA ASN A 397 7.01 21.40 6.55
C ASN A 397 5.71 22.12 6.17
N TYR A 398 4.65 21.88 6.92
CA TYR A 398 3.28 22.33 6.60
C TYR A 398 2.92 23.65 7.28
N SER A 399 3.83 24.26 8.05
CA SER A 399 3.57 25.47 8.82
C SER A 399 3.70 26.77 8.03
N THR A 400 4.19 26.73 6.79
CA THR A 400 4.36 27.92 5.96
C THR A 400 3.12 28.19 5.12
N GLN A 401 2.65 29.44 5.08
CA GLN A 401 1.51 29.87 4.26
C GLN A 401 1.70 29.54 2.78
N ASP A 402 2.93 29.59 2.28
CA ASP A 402 3.30 29.40 0.87
C ASP A 402 3.41 27.93 0.44
N ASN A 403 2.80 26.99 1.19
CA ASN A 403 2.86 25.57 0.85
C ASN A 403 1.63 25.18 0.02
N TYR A 404 1.85 24.82 -1.24
CA TYR A 404 0.81 24.37 -2.16
C TYR A 404 1.28 23.22 -3.05
N ARG A 405 0.32 22.48 -3.59
CA ARG A 405 0.54 21.40 -4.55
C ARG A 405 -0.33 21.55 -5.78
N PHE A 406 0.10 20.93 -6.86
CA PHE A 406 -0.63 20.90 -8.12
C PHE A 406 -1.03 19.50 -8.55
N THR A 407 -2.15 19.45 -9.24
CA THR A 407 -2.51 18.36 -10.15
C THR A 407 -3.22 18.96 -11.37
N LYS A 408 -3.24 18.26 -12.49
CA LYS A 408 -4.04 18.65 -13.67
C LYS A 408 -5.07 17.59 -14.00
N ASN A 409 -6.27 18.00 -14.37
CA ASN A 409 -7.31 17.10 -14.83
C ASN A 409 -8.32 17.83 -15.72
N ASN A 410 -8.89 17.15 -16.72
CA ASN A 410 -9.96 17.69 -17.58
C ASN A 410 -9.67 19.10 -18.15
N GLY A 411 -8.42 19.39 -18.52
CA GLY A 411 -7.99 20.69 -19.06
C GLY A 411 -7.92 21.82 -18.04
N LYS A 412 -7.97 21.50 -16.73
CA LYS A 412 -7.89 22.44 -15.62
C LYS A 412 -6.68 22.14 -14.73
N LEU A 413 -6.21 23.16 -14.03
CA LEU A 413 -5.20 23.03 -12.99
C LEU A 413 -5.85 23.15 -11.62
N TYR A 414 -5.41 22.32 -10.68
CA TYR A 414 -5.90 22.34 -9.30
C TYR A 414 -4.76 22.72 -8.37
N VAL A 415 -4.99 23.71 -7.51
CA VAL A 415 -4.06 24.19 -6.50
C VAL A 415 -4.55 23.81 -5.12
N PHE A 416 -3.81 22.94 -4.44
CA PHE A 416 -4.09 22.52 -3.08
C PHE A 416 -3.37 23.45 -2.12
N LEU A 417 -4.11 24.20 -1.31
CA LEU A 417 -3.56 24.98 -0.21
C LEU A 417 -3.30 24.06 0.99
N MET A 418 -2.03 23.87 1.33
CA MET A 418 -1.60 22.94 2.39
C MET A 418 -1.58 23.61 3.78
N SER A 419 -1.53 24.94 3.84
CA SER A 419 -1.56 25.69 5.10
C SER A 419 -2.92 25.58 5.80
N ASN A 420 -2.97 25.91 7.09
CA ASN A 420 -4.25 25.95 7.84
C ASN A 420 -4.80 27.37 8.00
N SER A 421 -4.20 28.36 7.36
CA SER A 421 -4.57 29.76 7.58
C SER A 421 -6.05 29.97 7.28
N GLU A 422 -6.75 30.62 8.20
CA GLU A 422 -8.19 30.87 8.08
C GLU A 422 -8.46 31.96 7.04
N ASP A 423 -7.55 32.92 6.94
CA ASP A 423 -7.54 34.06 6.02
C ASP A 423 -6.13 34.30 5.46
N GLY A 424 -5.99 35.35 4.65
CA GLY A 424 -4.72 35.78 4.05
C GLY A 424 -4.71 35.65 2.54
N VAL A 425 -3.50 35.64 1.97
CA VAL A 425 -3.30 35.55 0.53
C VAL A 425 -2.41 34.34 0.25
N LEU A 426 -2.85 33.48 -0.68
CA LEU A 426 -2.02 32.43 -1.25
C LEU A 426 -1.31 32.99 -2.48
N GLU A 427 0.01 33.06 -2.42
CA GLU A 427 0.86 33.48 -3.54
C GLU A 427 1.37 32.28 -4.33
N VAL A 428 0.81 32.10 -5.53
CA VAL A 428 1.18 31.04 -6.49
C VAL A 428 2.11 31.61 -7.55
N THR A 429 3.40 31.65 -7.23
CA THR A 429 4.46 32.21 -8.09
C THR A 429 4.62 31.47 -9.42
N ASP A 430 4.26 30.19 -9.49
CA ASP A 430 4.33 29.41 -10.73
C ASP A 430 3.30 29.84 -11.80
N LEU A 431 2.32 30.69 -11.44
CA LEU A 431 1.24 31.16 -12.32
C LEU A 431 1.33 32.66 -12.61
N ALA A 432 2.54 33.18 -12.75
CA ALA A 432 2.76 34.55 -13.22
C ALA A 432 2.22 34.75 -14.65
N ASN A 433 1.68 35.94 -14.93
CA ASN A 433 1.24 36.33 -16.27
C ASN A 433 2.43 36.77 -17.13
N THR A 434 3.40 35.87 -17.31
CA THR A 434 4.55 36.07 -18.19
C THR A 434 4.34 35.39 -19.55
N ASP A 435 3.34 34.52 -19.66
CA ASP A 435 2.97 33.78 -20.86
C ASP A 435 1.45 33.71 -20.97
N ALA A 436 0.91 34.05 -22.14
CA ALA A 436 -0.52 34.07 -22.42
C ALA A 436 -1.21 32.70 -22.25
N GLN A 437 -0.45 31.60 -22.27
CA GLN A 437 -1.00 30.27 -21.96
C GLN A 437 -1.48 30.16 -20.50
N TYR A 438 -0.97 31.01 -19.60
CA TYR A 438 -1.36 31.06 -18.18
C TYR A 438 -2.37 32.17 -17.86
N ASN A 439 -2.99 32.79 -18.86
CA ASN A 439 -4.09 33.73 -18.62
C ASN A 439 -5.26 33.01 -17.96
N ILE A 440 -5.61 33.44 -16.75
CA ILE A 440 -6.66 32.81 -15.96
C ILE A 440 -8.01 33.39 -16.34
N ARG A 441 -8.93 32.51 -16.75
CA ARG A 441 -10.32 32.85 -17.03
C ARG A 441 -11.16 32.86 -15.75
N ARG A 442 -10.97 31.86 -14.89
CA ARG A 442 -11.79 31.66 -13.69
C ARG A 442 -11.04 30.86 -12.62
N ILE A 443 -11.31 31.20 -11.37
CA ILE A 443 -10.93 30.40 -10.20
C ILE A 443 -12.19 30.04 -9.40
N LYS A 444 -12.32 28.76 -9.03
CA LYS A 444 -13.37 28.26 -8.14
C LYS A 444 -12.75 27.56 -6.94
N LEU A 445 -13.28 27.77 -5.74
CA LEU A 445 -13.00 26.93 -4.57
C LEU A 445 -13.92 25.71 -4.61
N LEU A 446 -13.35 24.50 -4.68
CA LEU A 446 -14.15 23.27 -4.71
C LEU A 446 -15.00 23.13 -3.44
N GLY A 447 -16.27 22.77 -3.61
CA GLY A 447 -17.25 22.69 -2.52
C GLY A 447 -17.80 24.04 -2.05
N SER A 448 -17.51 25.15 -2.74
CA SER A 448 -18.06 26.47 -2.45
C SER A 448 -18.68 27.11 -3.69
N GLU A 449 -19.74 27.89 -3.49
CA GLU A 449 -20.32 28.78 -4.51
C GLU A 449 -19.88 30.25 -4.32
N GLU A 450 -19.04 30.52 -3.33
CA GLU A 450 -18.48 31.84 -3.10
C GLU A 450 -17.56 32.26 -4.25
N LYS A 451 -17.66 33.53 -4.65
CA LYS A 451 -16.75 34.12 -5.63
C LYS A 451 -15.35 34.21 -5.02
N VAL A 452 -14.38 33.57 -5.69
CA VAL A 452 -12.97 33.68 -5.30
C VAL A 452 -12.44 35.03 -5.78
N GLU A 453 -11.91 35.83 -4.85
CA GLU A 453 -11.15 37.03 -5.17
C GLU A 453 -9.70 36.65 -5.50
N TRP A 454 -9.17 37.17 -6.60
CA TRP A 454 -7.81 36.89 -7.04
C TRP A 454 -7.26 38.00 -7.93
N LYS A 455 -5.93 38.08 -8.02
CA LYS A 455 -5.21 38.99 -8.92
C LYS A 455 -3.99 38.27 -9.49
N GLN A 456 -3.81 38.34 -10.81
CA GLN A 456 -2.61 37.83 -11.47
C GLN A 456 -1.71 39.00 -11.88
N SER A 457 -0.40 38.85 -11.66
CA SER A 457 0.63 39.81 -12.07
C SER A 457 1.81 39.08 -12.71
N ASP A 458 2.84 39.84 -13.09
CA ASP A 458 4.14 39.34 -13.55
C ASP A 458 4.92 38.57 -12.46
N GLN A 459 4.53 38.70 -11.19
CA GLN A 459 5.17 38.02 -10.06
C GLN A 459 4.46 36.72 -9.64
N GLY A 460 3.21 36.51 -10.07
CA GLY A 460 2.42 35.34 -9.69
C GLY A 460 0.92 35.58 -9.67
N LEU A 461 0.20 34.57 -9.18
CA LEU A 461 -1.22 34.64 -8.87
C LEU A 461 -1.42 34.77 -7.35
N SER A 462 -2.09 35.84 -6.93
CA SER A 462 -2.55 36.05 -5.57
C SER A 462 -4.01 35.62 -5.44
N ILE A 463 -4.30 34.61 -4.61
CA ILE A 463 -5.66 34.17 -4.27
C ILE A 463 -6.00 34.62 -2.86
N PHE A 464 -7.05 35.42 -2.69
CA PHE A 464 -7.49 35.89 -1.38
C PHE A 464 -8.31 34.79 -0.71
N ILE A 465 -7.83 34.32 0.44
CA ILE A 465 -8.41 33.19 1.16
C ILE A 465 -9.62 33.68 1.96
N SER A 466 -10.81 33.20 1.61
CA SER A 466 -12.01 33.48 2.40
C SER A 466 -12.08 32.64 3.67
N LYS A 467 -12.80 33.16 4.67
CA LYS A 467 -13.10 32.43 5.92
C LYS A 467 -14.00 31.21 5.70
N ASN A 468 -14.69 31.14 4.57
CA ASN A 468 -15.50 30.00 4.21
C ASN A 468 -14.62 28.77 3.96
N ARG A 469 -15.04 27.63 4.51
CA ARG A 469 -14.29 26.38 4.45
C ARG A 469 -15.24 25.23 4.11
N PRO A 470 -15.25 24.78 2.85
CA PRO A 470 -15.99 23.59 2.45
C PRO A 470 -15.56 22.32 3.20
N SER A 471 -14.31 22.30 3.70
CA SER A 471 -13.77 21.25 4.54
C SER A 471 -12.82 21.82 5.59
N LYS A 472 -12.72 21.13 6.74
CA LYS A 472 -11.74 21.40 7.80
C LYS A 472 -10.28 21.08 7.40
N TYR A 473 -10.09 20.46 6.23
CA TYR A 473 -8.77 20.08 5.70
C TYR A 473 -8.31 21.04 4.58
N ALA A 474 -7.40 20.59 3.70
CA ALA A 474 -6.82 21.40 2.64
C ALA A 474 -7.91 21.95 1.70
N ARG A 475 -7.82 23.25 1.35
CA ARG A 475 -8.69 23.89 0.36
C ARG A 475 -8.13 23.64 -1.04
N VAL A 476 -9.00 23.43 -2.02
CA VAL A 476 -8.58 23.16 -3.40
C VAL A 476 -9.22 24.16 -4.34
N PHE A 477 -8.37 24.89 -5.05
CA PHE A 477 -8.78 25.86 -6.05
C PHE A 477 -8.67 25.22 -7.44
N GLU A 478 -9.76 25.21 -8.17
CA GLU A 478 -9.80 24.89 -9.59
C GLU A 478 -9.51 26.15 -10.40
N ILE A 479 -8.56 26.07 -11.33
CA ILE A 479 -8.15 27.15 -12.22
C ILE A 479 -8.46 26.74 -13.66
N GLU A 480 -9.28 27.56 -14.31
CA GLU A 480 -9.60 27.49 -15.72
C GLU A 480 -8.88 28.62 -16.45
N PHE A 481 -8.21 28.29 -17.54
CA PHE A 481 -7.42 29.23 -18.33
C PHE A 481 -8.20 29.65 -19.58
N GLU A 482 -7.87 30.81 -20.13
CA GLU A 482 -8.45 31.28 -21.40
C GLU A 482 -8.06 30.35 -22.56
N ASN A 483 -6.82 29.90 -22.54
CA ASN A 483 -6.26 28.95 -23.49
C ASN A 483 -6.22 27.55 -22.89
N LYS A 484 -6.41 26.51 -23.70
CA LYS A 484 -6.22 25.13 -23.22
C LYS A 484 -4.75 24.92 -22.85
N ILE A 485 -4.50 24.51 -21.61
CA ILE A 485 -3.16 24.10 -21.17
C ILE A 485 -2.90 22.65 -21.58
N LEU A 486 -1.67 22.39 -22.05
CA LEU A 486 -1.14 21.10 -22.52
C LEU A 486 -1.09 20.00 -21.43
#